data_AF-A0A1Q5R8U0-F1
#
_entry.id   AF-A0A1Q5R8U0-F1
#
_cell.length_a   1.000
_cell.length_b   1.000
_cell.length_c   1.000
_cell.angle_alpha   90.00
_cell.angle_beta   90.00
_cell.angle_gamma   90.00
#
_symmetry.space_group_name_H-M   'P 1'
#
loop_
_entity.id
_entity.type
_entity.pdbx_description
1 polymer ?
#
loop_
_entity_poly.entity_id
_entity_poly.type
_entity_poly.pdbx_seq_one_letter_code
_entity_poly.pdbx_strand_id
1 'polypeptide(L)'
;MDMESKERNYRIRYLNVQDFNAGGTNDVLNFAGTSLHSFADVPAASFYSADINTTIITDAAGNAAWLIGIAPGQLDASMFRFS
;
A
#
# COMPACT_ATOMS: atom_id res chain seq x y z
N MET A 1 22.74 -8.18 -19.20
CA MET A 1 21.38 -8.76 -19.11
C MET A 1 20.59 -7.77 -18.27
N ASP A 2 19.97 -6.79 -18.93
CA ASP A 2 19.17 -5.76 -18.24
C ASP A 2 17.92 -6.44 -17.68
N MET A 3 17.87 -6.59 -16.36
CA MET A 3 16.62 -6.87 -15.67
C MET A 3 15.89 -5.55 -15.53
N GLU A 4 15.01 -5.27 -16.49
CA GLU A 4 14.02 -4.21 -16.38
C GLU A 4 13.17 -4.48 -15.12
N SER A 5 13.34 -3.65 -14.08
CA SER A 5 12.51 -3.77 -12.87
C SER A 5 11.07 -3.38 -13.22
N LYS A 6 10.20 -4.37 -13.37
CA LYS A 6 8.77 -4.14 -13.66
C LYS A 6 8.07 -3.61 -12.41
N GLU A 7 7.68 -2.34 -12.44
CA GLU A 7 6.81 -1.75 -11.42
C GLU A 7 5.44 -2.47 -11.43
N ARG A 8 5.00 -2.95 -10.26
CA ARG A 8 3.66 -3.54 -10.10
C ARG A 8 2.72 -2.50 -9.50
N ASN A 9 1.69 -2.12 -10.26
CA ASN A 9 0.68 -1.15 -9.86
C ASN A 9 -0.59 -1.86 -9.39
N TYR A 10 -0.96 -1.68 -8.12
CA TYR A 10 -2.20 -2.22 -7.57
C TYR A 10 -3.26 -1.14 -7.41
N ARG A 11 -4.51 -1.41 -7.77
CA ARG A 11 -5.65 -0.55 -7.43
C ARG A 11 -6.37 -1.13 -6.21
N ILE A 12 -6.80 -0.27 -5.30
CA ILE A 12 -7.52 -0.71 -4.11
C ILE A 12 -8.97 -1.10 -4.46
N ARG A 13 -9.25 -2.41 -4.44
CA ARG A 13 -10.58 -3.03 -4.48
C ARG A 13 -10.50 -4.36 -3.74
N TYR A 14 -10.52 -4.30 -2.40
CA TYR A 14 -10.28 -5.45 -1.52
C TYR A 14 -9.00 -6.22 -1.89
N LEU A 15 -7.86 -5.60 -1.62
CA LEU A 15 -6.54 -6.10 -2.02
C LEU A 15 -5.80 -6.69 -0.82
N ASN A 16 -5.23 -7.89 -0.99
CA ASN A 16 -4.29 -8.48 -0.06
C ASN A 16 -2.93 -8.59 -0.75
N VAL A 17 -1.94 -7.85 -0.26
CA VAL A 17 -0.58 -7.85 -0.81
C VAL A 17 0.36 -8.44 0.23
N GLN A 18 0.95 -9.57 -0.13
CA GLN A 18 2.09 -10.13 0.58
C GLN A 18 3.37 -9.60 -0.05
N ASP A 19 4.41 -9.45 0.76
CA ASP A 19 5.76 -9.13 0.29
C ASP A 19 5.86 -7.79 -0.48
N PHE A 20 5.04 -6.81 -0.11
CA PHE A 20 5.04 -5.48 -0.72
C PHE A 20 6.43 -4.83 -0.54
N ASN A 21 7.08 -4.50 -1.67
CA ASN A 21 8.46 -3.99 -1.73
C ASN A 21 9.54 -4.94 -1.19
N ALA A 22 9.24 -6.24 -1.02
CA ALA A 22 10.24 -7.23 -0.63
C ALA A 22 11.11 -7.67 -1.82
N GLY A 23 12.30 -8.19 -1.51
CA GLY A 23 13.20 -8.80 -2.50
C GLY A 23 13.73 -7.85 -3.58
N GLY A 24 13.71 -6.54 -3.34
CA GLY A 24 14.13 -5.52 -4.32
C GLY A 24 13.07 -5.18 -5.37
N THR A 25 11.82 -5.59 -5.16
CA THR A 25 10.70 -5.17 -6.02
C THR A 25 10.25 -3.76 -5.67
N ASN A 26 9.83 -2.98 -6.67
CA ASN A 26 9.20 -1.68 -6.49
C ASN A 26 7.68 -1.80 -6.76
N ASP A 27 6.93 -2.08 -5.70
CA ASP A 27 5.47 -2.15 -5.69
C ASP A 27 4.88 -0.79 -5.31
N VAL A 28 3.85 -0.37 -6.06
CA VAL A 28 3.15 0.90 -5.85
C VAL A 28 1.65 0.64 -5.67
N LEU A 29 1.09 1.16 -4.58
CA LEU A 29 -0.35 1.14 -4.33
C LEU A 29 -1.00 2.42 -4.84
N ASN A 30 -1.94 2.26 -5.77
CA ASN A 30 -2.64 3.35 -6.43
C ASN A 30 -4.04 3.56 -5.84
N PHE A 31 -4.24 4.75 -5.29
CA PHE A 31 -5.47 5.24 -4.67
C PHE A 31 -6.36 6.04 -5.62
N ALA A 32 -6.20 5.84 -6.94
CA ALA A 32 -6.96 6.55 -7.95
C ALA A 32 -8.48 6.45 -7.73
N GLY A 33 -9.15 7.61 -7.62
CA GLY A 33 -10.59 7.69 -7.42
C GLY A 33 -11.07 7.26 -6.03
N THR A 34 -10.18 7.26 -5.03
CA THR A 34 -10.53 7.04 -3.61
C THR A 34 -10.60 8.37 -2.85
N SER A 35 -10.96 8.30 -1.57
CA SER A 35 -10.97 9.46 -0.67
C SER A 35 -9.58 9.85 -0.13
N LEU A 36 -8.52 9.12 -0.49
CA LEU A 36 -7.15 9.40 -0.05
C LEU A 36 -6.43 10.17 -1.16
N HIS A 37 -5.95 11.36 -0.85
CA HIS A 37 -5.41 12.30 -1.84
C HIS A 37 -3.92 12.59 -1.65
N SER A 38 -3.35 12.18 -0.51
CA SER A 38 -1.95 12.36 -0.20
C SER A 38 -1.43 11.31 0.80
N PHE A 39 -0.10 11.22 0.93
CA PHE A 39 0.51 10.36 1.94
C PHE A 39 0.14 10.77 3.37
N ALA A 40 -0.21 12.05 3.61
CA ALA A 40 -0.66 12.51 4.92
C ALA A 40 -2.00 11.89 5.35
N ASP A 41 -2.81 11.42 4.40
CA ASP A 41 -4.09 10.77 4.69
C ASP A 41 -3.89 9.30 5.12
N VAL A 42 -2.80 8.67 4.66
CA VAL A 42 -2.54 7.23 4.86
C VAL A 42 -2.48 6.85 6.35
N PRO A 43 -1.74 7.55 7.24
CA PRO A 43 -1.71 7.20 8.66
C PRO A 43 -3.09 7.25 9.32
N ALA A 44 -3.92 8.24 8.98
CA ALA A 44 -5.26 8.37 9.55
C ALA A 44 -6.23 7.30 9.02
N ALA A 45 -6.00 6.82 7.80
CA ALA A 45 -6.76 5.77 7.14
C ALA A 45 -6.23 4.34 7.43
N SER A 46 -5.17 4.23 8.24
CA SER A 46 -4.48 2.97 8.51
C SER A 46 -4.86 2.38 9.86
N PHE A 47 -4.95 1.06 9.89
CA PHE A 47 -4.99 0.25 11.10
C PHE A 47 -3.83 -0.77 11.07
N TYR A 48 -3.11 -0.90 12.18
CA TYR A 48 -2.04 -1.89 12.31
C TYR A 48 -2.48 -3.05 13.19
N SER A 49 -2.47 -4.26 12.62
CA SER A 49 -2.68 -5.50 13.37
C SER A 49 -1.32 -6.11 13.72
N ALA A 50 -0.94 -6.02 14.99
CA ALA A 50 0.36 -6.50 15.48
C ALA A 50 0.50 -8.03 15.44
N ASP A 51 -0.60 -8.76 15.68
CA ASP A 51 -0.61 -10.23 15.72
C ASP A 51 -0.18 -10.86 14.38
N ILE A 52 -0.42 -10.16 13.28
CA ILE A 52 -0.09 -10.60 11.91
C ILE A 52 0.87 -9.63 11.21
N ASN A 53 1.46 -8.68 11.93
CA ASN A 53 2.33 -7.61 11.39
C ASN A 53 1.79 -7.04 10.06
N THR A 54 0.57 -6.52 10.06
CA THR A 54 -0.11 -6.08 8.83
C THR A 54 -0.65 -4.67 8.98
N THR A 55 -0.32 -3.80 8.02
CA THR A 55 -0.95 -2.48 7.89
C THR A 55 -2.11 -2.57 6.92
N ILE A 56 -3.30 -2.17 7.37
CA ILE A 56 -4.54 -2.16 6.58
C ILE A 56 -4.90 -0.71 6.31
N ILE A 57 -4.96 -0.31 5.05
CA ILE A 57 -5.35 1.05 4.64
C ILE A 57 -6.77 0.98 4.07
N THR A 58 -7.70 1.75 4.62
CA THR A 58 -9.12 1.72 4.21
C THR A 58 -9.60 3.10 3.77
N ASP A 59 -10.20 3.20 2.58
CA ASP A 59 -10.82 4.44 2.12
C ASP A 59 -12.24 4.63 2.70
N ALA A 60 -12.83 5.81 2.49
CA ALA A 60 -14.17 6.12 3.00
C ALA A 60 -15.29 5.30 2.35
N ALA A 61 -15.03 4.66 1.20
CA ALA A 61 -15.96 3.76 0.52
C ALA A 61 -15.85 2.31 1.04
N GLY A 62 -14.91 2.02 1.94
CA GLY A 62 -14.68 0.71 2.52
C GLY A 62 -13.77 -0.20 1.67
N ASN A 63 -13.10 0.35 0.65
CA ASN A 63 -12.06 -0.40 -0.05
C ASN A 63 -10.83 -0.48 0.84
N ALA A 64 -10.29 -1.68 1.02
CA ALA A 64 -9.12 -1.91 1.86
C ALA A 64 -7.95 -2.53 1.09
N ALA A 65 -6.73 -2.13 1.46
CA ALA A 65 -5.48 -2.77 1.07
C ALA A 65 -4.79 -3.30 2.33
N TRP A 66 -4.50 -4.60 2.36
CA TRP A 66 -3.84 -5.30 3.45
C TRP A 66 -2.40 -5.54 3.03
N LEU A 67 -1.47 -4.82 3.67
CA LEU A 67 -0.03 -4.94 3.42
C LEU A 67 0.57 -5.87 4.47
N ILE A 68 0.62 -7.16 4.15
CA ILE A 68 1.07 -8.19 5.07
C ILE A 68 2.59 -8.12 5.22
N GLY A 69 3.07 -8.15 6.46
CA GLY A 69 4.49 -8.06 6.80
C GLY A 69 5.03 -6.63 6.89
N ILE A 70 4.17 -5.62 6.72
CA ILE A 70 4.56 -4.21 6.70
C ILE A 70 3.98 -3.49 7.92
N ALA A 71 4.86 -2.95 8.75
CA ALA A 71 4.52 -2.05 9.84
C ALA A 71 4.37 -0.60 9.34
N PRO A 72 3.57 0.26 10.02
CA PRO A 72 3.33 1.64 9.57
C PRO A 72 4.61 2.47 9.38
N GLY A 73 5.62 2.25 10.23
CA GLY A 73 6.90 2.97 10.15
C GLY A 73 7.78 2.60 8.95
N GLN A 74 7.39 1.58 8.18
CA GLN A 74 8.07 1.16 6.95
C GLN A 74 7.41 1.77 5.70
N LEU A 75 6.28 2.46 5.85
CA LEU A 75 5.60 3.11 4.74
C LEU A 75 6.34 4.39 4.34
N ASP A 76 6.54 4.54 3.03
CA ASP A 76 7.13 5.73 2.44
C ASP A 76 6.19 6.32 1.37
N ALA A 77 6.26 7.63 1.16
CA ALA A 77 5.41 8.32 0.20
C ALA A 77 5.59 7.80 -1.24
N SER A 78 6.78 7.32 -1.61
CA SER A 78 7.05 6.74 -2.94
C SER A 78 6.28 5.45 -3.23
N MET A 79 5.80 4.76 -2.18
CA MET A 79 5.02 3.52 -2.31
C MET A 79 3.59 3.76 -2.77
N PHE A 80 3.16 5.02 -2.86
CA PHE A 80 1.76 5.38 -3.09
C PHE A 80 1.62 6.33 -4.27
N ARG A 81 0.56 6.12 -5.04
CA ARG A 81 0.10 7.06 -6.06
C ARG A 81 -1.31 7.52 -5.72
N PHE A 82 -1.48 8.84 -5.74
CA PHE A 82 -2.75 9.52 -5.52
C PHE A 82 -3.08 10.25 -6.83
N SER A 83 -4.29 10.06 -7.36
CA SER A 83 -4.73 10.69 -8.62
C SER A 83 -6.25 10.72 -8.75
#